data_AF-A0A3C0SUT2-F1
#
_entry.id   AF-A0A3C0SUT2-F1
#
_cell.length_a   1.000
_cell.length_b   1.000
_cell.length_c   1.000
_cell.angle_alpha   90.00
_cell.angle_beta   90.00
_cell.angle_gamma   90.00
#
_symmetry.space_group_name_H-M   'P 1'
#
loop_
_entity.id
_entity.type
_entity.pdbx_description
1 polymer ?
#
loop_
_entity_poly.entity_id
_entity_poly.type
_entity_poly.pdbx_seq_one_letter_code
_entity_poly.pdbx_strand_id
1 'polypeptide(L)'
;MYREESEKQQELEDFYLPFGDHLDEEYRWVILSKKVPWKEIEKDYKEKLAKTETGAPAKPLRMALGALIIKEKLQISDREVVEQIRENPYLKYFIGMEGYEDKAPFDSSMMVHFRKRLGGELIQKTNEILFKENQDALRKKNIK
;
A
#
# COMPACT_ATOMS: atom_id res chain seq x y z
N MET A 1 -25.92 11.20 29.72
CA MET A 1 -27.15 10.73 29.05
C MET A 1 -26.73 10.16 27.71
N TYR A 2 -26.91 8.87 27.51
CA TYR A 2 -26.73 8.24 26.21
C TYR A 2 -27.96 8.56 25.36
N ARG A 3 -27.76 8.95 24.10
CA ARG A 3 -28.87 9.12 23.16
C ARG A 3 -29.02 7.79 22.46
N GLU A 4 -30.13 7.10 22.70
CA GLU A 4 -30.46 5.90 21.94
C GLU A 4 -30.63 6.31 20.48
N GLU A 5 -29.65 5.98 19.66
CA GLU A 5 -29.75 6.07 18.22
C GLU A 5 -30.67 4.96 17.70
N SER A 6 -31.31 5.20 16.56
CA SER A 6 -32.14 4.22 15.88
C SER A 6 -31.39 2.88 15.74
N GLU A 7 -31.95 1.81 16.31
CA GLU A 7 -31.38 0.45 16.23
C GLU A 7 -31.42 -0.13 14.79
N LYS A 8 -32.07 0.56 13.85
CA LYS A 8 -32.16 0.13 12.46
C LYS A 8 -30.91 0.55 11.70
N GLN A 9 -30.06 -0.44 11.41
CA GLN A 9 -29.05 -0.36 10.37
C GLN A 9 -29.69 0.17 9.07
N GLN A 10 -29.05 1.15 8.42
CA GLN A 10 -29.53 1.66 7.13
C GLN A 10 -29.48 0.55 6.07
N GLU A 11 -30.45 0.55 5.17
CA GLU A 11 -30.42 -0.29 3.96
C GLU A 11 -29.21 0.10 3.09
N LEU A 12 -28.66 -0.87 2.37
CA LEU A 12 -27.44 -0.68 1.59
C LEU A 12 -27.61 0.41 0.52
N GLU A 13 -28.79 0.48 -0.09
CA GLU A 13 -29.16 1.41 -1.15
C GLU A 13 -29.21 2.86 -0.66
N ASP A 14 -29.50 3.06 0.62
CA ASP A 14 -29.58 4.37 1.27
C ASP A 14 -28.23 4.79 1.88
N PHE A 15 -27.22 3.93 1.82
CA PHE A 15 -25.88 4.24 2.33
C PHE A 15 -25.19 5.26 1.41
N TYR A 16 -25.08 6.50 1.88
CA TYR A 16 -24.47 7.58 1.13
C TYR A 16 -22.96 7.34 0.95
N LEU A 17 -22.56 7.04 -0.28
CA LEU A 17 -21.17 7.06 -0.73
C LEU A 17 -20.94 8.40 -1.44
N PRO A 18 -20.39 9.43 -0.78
CA PRO A 18 -19.89 10.59 -1.50
C PRO A 18 -18.72 10.10 -2.34
N PHE A 19 -18.96 9.82 -3.62
CA PHE A 19 -17.90 9.55 -4.58
C PHE A 19 -17.11 10.85 -4.74
N GLY A 20 -16.10 11.02 -3.91
CA GLY A 20 -15.17 12.13 -3.97
C GLY A 20 -14.33 11.97 -5.24
N ASP A 21 -14.33 13.00 -6.09
CA ASP A 21 -13.47 13.06 -7.28
C ASP A 21 -11.99 12.80 -6.95
N HIS A 22 -11.59 13.02 -5.69
CA HIS A 22 -10.21 12.90 -5.22
C HIS A 22 -10.10 12.17 -3.87
N LEU A 23 -8.98 11.47 -3.70
CA LEU A 23 -8.57 10.93 -2.41
C LEU A 23 -8.11 12.08 -1.51
N ASP A 24 -8.48 12.04 -0.24
CA ASP A 24 -8.00 13.01 0.72
C ASP A 24 -6.54 12.71 1.11
N GLU A 25 -5.71 13.74 0.96
CA GLU A 25 -4.27 13.66 1.14
C GLU A 25 -3.83 13.44 2.59
N GLU A 26 -4.70 13.72 3.56
CA GLU A 26 -4.45 13.57 4.98
C GLU A 26 -4.60 12.12 5.47
N TYR A 27 -5.14 11.24 4.63
CA TYR A 27 -5.27 9.84 4.99
C TYR A 27 -3.92 9.13 5.08
N ARG A 28 -3.83 8.25 6.09
CA ARG A 28 -2.61 7.52 6.47
C ARG A 28 -1.85 6.90 5.29
N TRP A 29 -2.56 6.30 4.34
CA TRP A 29 -1.96 5.61 3.20
C TRP A 29 -1.47 6.55 2.11
N VAL A 30 -2.13 7.71 1.92
CA VAL A 30 -1.66 8.75 0.99
C VAL A 30 -0.39 9.39 1.54
N ILE A 31 -0.39 9.74 2.82
CA ILE A 31 0.80 10.24 3.52
C ILE A 31 1.95 9.23 3.43
N LEU A 32 1.67 7.95 3.71
CA LEU A 32 2.70 6.91 3.65
C LEU A 32 3.23 6.73 2.22
N SER A 33 2.37 6.81 1.20
CA SER A 33 2.79 6.73 -0.20
C SER A 33 3.81 7.81 -0.55
N LYS A 34 3.62 9.03 -0.06
CA LYS A 34 4.54 10.17 -0.25
C LYS A 34 5.88 10.00 0.47
N LYS A 35 5.93 9.17 1.52
CA LYS A 35 7.15 8.91 2.32
C LYS A 35 7.98 7.75 1.79
N VAL A 36 7.41 6.82 1.04
CA VAL A 36 8.21 5.68 0.55
C VAL A 36 9.04 6.14 -0.67
N PRO A 37 10.36 5.91 -0.68
CA PRO A 37 11.26 6.33 -1.76
C PRO A 37 11.16 5.38 -2.97
N TRP A 38 9.99 5.32 -3.60
CA TRP A 38 9.66 4.33 -4.63
C TRP A 38 10.70 4.26 -5.76
N LYS A 39 11.14 5.42 -6.27
CA LYS A 39 12.08 5.50 -7.40
C LYS A 39 13.44 4.89 -7.09
N GLU A 40 13.95 5.11 -5.89
CA GLU A 40 15.26 4.61 -5.47
C GLU A 40 15.26 3.08 -5.35
N ILE A 41 14.20 2.54 -4.75
CA ILE A 41 14.04 1.10 -4.57
C ILE A 41 13.74 0.41 -5.92
N GLU A 42 13.03 1.10 -6.82
CA GLU A 42 12.68 0.55 -8.14
C GLU A 42 13.89 0.33 -9.03
N LYS A 43 14.91 1.18 -8.90
CA LYS A 43 16.17 1.01 -9.64
C LYS A 43 16.82 -0.34 -9.30
N ASP A 44 17.02 -0.62 -8.02
CA ASP A 44 17.60 -1.89 -7.56
C ASP A 44 16.73 -3.09 -7.95
N TYR A 45 15.40 -2.92 -7.87
CA TYR A 45 14.45 -3.97 -8.24
C TYR A 45 14.53 -4.32 -9.73
N LYS A 46 14.61 -3.31 -10.60
CA LYS A 46 14.78 -3.49 -12.04
C LYS A 46 16.10 -4.17 -12.38
N GLU A 47 17.20 -3.79 -11.74
CA GLU A 47 18.50 -4.43 -11.94
C GLU A 47 18.51 -5.91 -11.54
N LYS A 48 17.81 -6.26 -10.44
CA LYS A 48 17.65 -7.67 -10.02
C LYS A 48 16.80 -8.48 -11.01
N LEU A 49 15.79 -7.88 -11.62
CA LEU A 49 14.90 -8.56 -12.57
C LEU A 49 15.42 -8.62 -14.00
N ALA A 50 16.19 -7.63 -14.45
CA ALA A 50 16.77 -7.59 -15.79
C ALA A 50 17.68 -8.80 -16.07
N LYS A 51 18.16 -9.49 -15.03
CA LYS A 51 18.95 -10.72 -15.14
C LYS A 51 18.12 -11.98 -15.44
N THR A 52 16.80 -11.87 -15.47
CA THR A 52 15.88 -13.01 -15.66
C THR A 52 15.11 -12.84 -16.96
N GLU A 53 15.58 -13.49 -18.04
CA GLU A 53 15.00 -13.35 -19.40
C GLU A 53 13.77 -14.24 -19.67
N THR A 54 13.35 -15.06 -18.71
CA THR A 54 12.29 -16.07 -18.92
C THR A 54 11.12 -15.91 -17.95
N GLY A 55 9.90 -15.81 -18.50
CA GLY A 55 8.64 -15.86 -17.75
C GLY A 55 7.67 -14.70 -18.05
N ALA A 56 6.54 -14.69 -17.34
CA ALA A 56 5.56 -13.61 -17.42
C ALA A 56 6.12 -12.30 -16.83
N PRO A 57 5.74 -11.13 -17.38
CA PRO A 57 6.19 -9.83 -16.87
C PRO A 57 5.97 -9.69 -15.36
N ALA A 58 7.00 -9.22 -14.66
CA ALA A 58 6.89 -8.95 -13.24
C ALA A 58 5.87 -7.82 -12.97
N LYS A 59 5.08 -7.97 -11.90
CA LYS A 59 4.25 -6.87 -11.39
C LYS A 59 5.13 -5.68 -10.97
N PRO A 60 4.64 -4.43 -11.06
CA PRO A 60 5.39 -3.25 -10.65
C PRO A 60 5.88 -3.35 -9.19
N LEU A 61 7.05 -2.79 -8.88
CA LEU A 61 7.61 -2.78 -7.52
C LEU A 61 6.59 -2.23 -6.51
N ARG A 62 5.98 -1.09 -6.84
CA ARG A 62 5.04 -0.39 -5.95
C ARG A 62 3.88 -1.29 -5.54
N MET A 63 3.41 -2.15 -6.44
CA MET A 63 2.37 -3.13 -6.14
C MET A 63 2.87 -4.21 -5.18
N ALA A 64 4.00 -4.83 -5.51
CA ALA A 64 4.55 -5.93 -4.71
C ALA A 64 4.97 -5.47 -3.31
N LEU A 65 5.77 -4.41 -3.22
CA LEU A 65 6.26 -3.86 -1.96
C LEU A 65 5.12 -3.20 -1.16
N GLY A 66 4.22 -2.48 -1.83
CA GLY A 66 3.06 -1.87 -1.20
C GLY A 66 2.17 -2.91 -0.51
N ALA A 67 1.90 -4.05 -1.18
CA ALA A 67 1.13 -5.14 -0.59
C ALA A 67 1.82 -5.75 0.65
N LEU A 68 3.16 -5.92 0.62
CA LEU A 68 3.90 -6.40 1.79
C LEU A 68 3.87 -5.39 2.96
N ILE A 69 3.97 -4.09 2.67
CA ILE A 69 3.86 -3.04 3.69
C ILE A 69 2.45 -3.06 4.30
N ILE A 70 1.41 -3.23 3.49
CA ILE A 70 0.02 -3.33 3.99
C ILE A 70 -0.12 -4.52 4.94
N LYS A 71 0.36 -5.69 4.51
CA LYS A 71 0.37 -6.90 5.33
C LYS A 71 1.02 -6.67 6.69
N GLU A 72 2.22 -6.12 6.70
CA GLU A 72 2.99 -5.91 7.93
C GLU A 72 2.37 -4.82 8.83
N LYS A 73 1.81 -3.76 8.23
CA LYS A 73 1.23 -2.66 9.01
C LYS A 73 -0.12 -3.02 9.63
N LEU A 74 -0.89 -3.89 8.98
CA LEU A 74 -2.20 -4.35 9.45
C LEU A 74 -2.14 -5.70 10.19
N GLN A 75 -1.04 -6.44 10.09
CA GLN A 75 -0.84 -7.75 10.73
C GLN A 75 -1.92 -8.77 10.31
N ILE A 76 -2.20 -8.84 9.01
CA ILE A 76 -3.28 -9.64 8.42
C ILE A 76 -2.76 -10.75 7.48
N SER A 77 -3.65 -11.68 7.13
CA SER A 77 -3.35 -12.80 6.24
C SER A 77 -3.11 -12.34 4.79
N ASP A 78 -2.43 -13.17 3.97
CA ASP A 78 -2.19 -12.82 2.55
C ASP A 78 -3.49 -12.67 1.75
N ARG A 79 -4.52 -13.45 2.09
CA ARG A 79 -5.86 -13.35 1.47
C ARG A 79 -6.55 -12.05 1.88
N GLU A 80 -6.49 -11.72 3.17
CA GLU A 80 -7.09 -10.50 3.70
C GLU A 80 -6.46 -9.25 3.10
N VAL A 81 -5.14 -9.25 2.85
CA VAL A 81 -4.48 -8.13 2.13
C VAL A 81 -5.12 -7.87 0.78
N VAL A 82 -5.43 -8.94 0.03
CA VAL A 82 -6.02 -8.83 -1.32
C VAL A 82 -7.43 -8.26 -1.24
N GLU A 83 -8.26 -8.75 -0.32
CA GLU A 83 -9.63 -8.23 -0.13
C GLU A 83 -9.63 -6.79 0.37
N GLN A 84 -8.77 -6.43 1.33
CA GLN A 84 -8.63 -5.05 1.78
C GLN A 84 -8.23 -4.11 0.65
N ILE A 85 -7.29 -4.52 -0.22
CA ILE A 85 -6.93 -3.71 -1.40
C ILE A 85 -8.09 -3.67 -2.42
N ARG A 86 -8.88 -4.74 -2.53
CA ARG A 86 -10.05 -4.78 -3.41
C ARG A 86 -11.08 -3.73 -3.00
N GLU A 87 -11.37 -3.64 -1.71
CA GLU A 87 -12.44 -2.81 -1.16
C GLU A 87 -12.00 -1.34 -0.95
N ASN A 88 -10.72 -1.09 -0.65
CA ASN A 88 -10.28 0.22 -0.19
C ASN A 88 -9.53 1.05 -1.27
N PRO A 89 -10.07 2.20 -1.73
CA PRO A 89 -9.44 3.02 -2.76
C PRO A 89 -8.10 3.63 -2.32
N TYR A 90 -7.91 3.92 -1.03
CA TYR A 90 -6.63 4.41 -0.50
C TYR A 90 -5.53 3.35 -0.59
N LEU A 91 -5.87 2.08 -0.40
CA LEU A 91 -4.92 0.97 -0.56
C LEU A 91 -4.58 0.74 -2.03
N LYS A 92 -5.57 0.84 -2.94
CA LYS A 92 -5.32 0.79 -4.40
C LYS A 92 -4.35 1.88 -4.84
N TYR A 93 -4.57 3.12 -4.41
CA TYR A 93 -3.63 4.21 -4.68
C TYR A 93 -2.24 3.95 -4.09
N PHE A 94 -2.17 3.44 -2.86
CA PHE A 94 -0.91 3.14 -2.20
C PHE A 94 -0.07 2.15 -3.02
N ILE A 95 -0.69 1.06 -3.51
CA ILE A 95 -0.03 0.06 -4.36
C ILE A 95 0.21 0.52 -5.81
N GLY A 96 -0.23 1.72 -6.17
CA GLY A 96 0.06 2.36 -7.46
C GLY A 96 -0.95 2.04 -8.57
N MET A 97 -2.20 1.71 -8.23
CA MET A 97 -3.29 1.66 -9.22
C MET A 97 -3.72 3.08 -9.62
N GLU A 98 -4.19 3.22 -10.86
CA GLU A 98 -4.62 4.52 -11.43
C GLU A 98 -6.05 4.90 -11.03
N GLY A 99 -6.88 3.93 -10.66
CA GLY A 99 -8.27 4.14 -10.30
C GLY A 99 -8.85 3.00 -9.48
N TYR A 100 -10.09 3.19 -9.04
CA TYR A 100 -10.85 2.16 -8.35
C TYR A 100 -11.44 1.17 -9.34
N GLU A 101 -11.22 -0.11 -9.08
CA GLU A 101 -11.88 -1.23 -9.76
C GLU A 101 -12.27 -2.26 -8.71
N ASP A 102 -13.50 -2.76 -8.74
CA ASP A 102 -13.96 -3.85 -7.87
C ASP A 102 -13.44 -5.21 -8.35
N LYS A 103 -12.11 -5.35 -8.37
CA LYS A 103 -11.39 -6.58 -8.68
C LYS A 103 -10.17 -6.70 -7.78
N ALA A 104 -9.84 -7.94 -7.46
CA ALA A 104 -8.58 -8.25 -6.79
C ALA A 104 -7.40 -7.81 -7.68
N PRO A 105 -6.41 -7.08 -7.15
CA PRO A 105 -5.26 -6.62 -7.94
C PRO A 105 -4.35 -7.77 -8.41
N PHE A 106 -4.38 -8.89 -7.69
CA PHE A 106 -3.63 -10.13 -7.96
C PHE A 106 -4.17 -11.28 -7.10
N ASP A 107 -3.84 -12.52 -7.46
CA ASP A 107 -4.15 -13.69 -6.63
C ASP A 107 -3.30 -13.72 -5.35
N SER A 108 -3.89 -14.14 -4.24
CA SER A 108 -3.21 -14.18 -2.92
C SER A 108 -1.90 -14.98 -2.90
N SER A 109 -1.73 -16.00 -3.76
CA SER A 109 -0.48 -16.74 -3.89
C SER A 109 0.70 -15.88 -4.35
N MET A 110 0.43 -14.76 -5.04
CA MET A 110 1.44 -13.80 -5.46
C MET A 110 2.20 -13.18 -4.29
N MET A 111 1.61 -13.11 -3.10
CA MET A 111 2.27 -12.61 -1.89
C MET A 111 3.51 -13.42 -1.53
N VAL A 112 3.48 -14.75 -1.74
CA VAL A 112 4.65 -15.61 -1.55
C VAL A 112 5.75 -15.26 -2.53
N HIS A 113 5.38 -15.04 -3.81
CA HIS A 113 6.32 -14.65 -4.85
C HIS A 113 6.92 -13.27 -4.60
N PHE A 114 6.14 -12.30 -4.11
CA PHE A 114 6.62 -10.97 -3.75
C PHE A 114 7.67 -11.03 -2.64
N ARG A 115 7.42 -11.78 -1.56
CA ARG A 115 8.40 -11.97 -0.47
C ARG A 115 9.70 -12.59 -0.97
N LYS A 116 9.60 -13.68 -1.74
CA LYS A 116 10.78 -14.37 -2.30
C LYS A 116 11.60 -13.46 -3.20
N ARG A 117 10.93 -12.62 -4.00
CA ARG A 117 11.57 -11.76 -5.01
C ARG A 117 12.18 -10.50 -4.42
N LEU A 118 11.49 -9.83 -3.51
CA LEU A 118 11.99 -8.61 -2.88
C LEU A 118 13.12 -8.94 -1.90
N GLY A 119 13.07 -10.09 -1.24
CA GLY A 119 14.09 -10.53 -0.28
C GLY A 119 14.13 -9.66 0.98
N GLY A 120 14.81 -10.15 2.02
CA GLY A 120 14.96 -9.40 3.27
C GLY A 120 15.75 -8.10 3.09
N GLU A 121 16.76 -8.10 2.22
CA GLU A 121 17.65 -6.96 1.99
C GLU A 121 16.90 -5.72 1.47
N LEU A 122 15.98 -5.89 0.51
CA LEU A 122 15.29 -4.76 -0.11
C LEU A 122 14.25 -4.17 0.85
N ILE A 123 13.61 -5.03 1.67
CA ILE A 123 12.71 -4.63 2.75
C ILE A 123 13.50 -3.88 3.84
N GLN A 124 14.65 -4.42 4.25
CA GLN A 124 15.52 -3.78 5.23
C GLN A 124 16.00 -2.42 4.74
N LYS A 125 16.48 -2.32 3.49
CA LYS A 125 16.88 -1.05 2.87
C LYS A 125 15.73 -0.05 2.82
N THR A 126 14.53 -0.50 2.48
CA THR A 126 13.32 0.35 2.51
C THR A 126 13.10 0.92 3.91
N ASN A 127 13.17 0.07 4.94
CA ASN A 127 13.05 0.51 6.32
C ASN A 127 14.14 1.51 6.71
N GLU A 128 15.41 1.24 6.36
CA GLU A 128 16.53 2.12 6.65
C GLU A 128 16.37 3.51 6.02
N ILE A 129 15.92 3.59 4.76
CA ILE A 129 15.68 4.88 4.10
C ILE A 129 14.52 5.61 4.79
N LEU A 130 13.41 4.92 5.07
CA LEU A 130 12.28 5.49 5.80
C LEU A 130 12.68 6.01 7.19
N PHE A 131 13.52 5.30 7.92
CA PHE A 131 14.01 5.74 9.23
C PHE A 131 14.89 7.00 9.11
N LYS A 132 15.81 7.04 8.13
CA LYS A 132 16.66 8.21 7.88
C LYS A 132 15.84 9.45 7.52
N GLU A 133 14.88 9.32 6.60
CA GLU A 133 14.02 10.43 6.19
C GLU A 133 13.17 10.96 7.36
N ASN A 134 12.64 10.08 8.22
CA ASN A 134 11.91 10.51 9.41
C ASN A 134 12.84 11.24 10.40
N GLN A 135 14.09 10.80 10.60
CA GLN A 135 15.04 11.50 11.46
C GLN A 135 15.42 12.88 10.92
N ASP A 136 15.64 13.00 9.61
CA ASP A 136 15.97 14.28 8.98
C ASP A 136 14.79 15.26 9.02
N ALA A 137 13.56 14.78 8.85
CA ALA A 137 12.36 15.59 9.02
C ALA A 137 12.21 16.10 10.46
N LEU A 138 12.51 15.27 11.47
CA LEU A 138 12.51 15.68 12.88
C LEU A 138 13.61 16.71 13.18
N ARG A 139 14.82 16.51 12.65
CA ARG A 139 15.93 17.47 12.78
C ARG A 139 15.59 18.83 12.18
N LYS A 140 15.00 18.86 10.98
CA LYS A 140 14.58 20.11 10.31
C LYS A 140 13.46 20.85 11.06
N LYS A 141 12.58 20.13 11.76
CA LYS A 141 11.54 20.75 12.61
C LYS A 141 12.10 21.36 13.89
N ASN A 142 13.19 20.82 14.44
CA ASN A 142 13.81 21.33 15.67
C ASN A 142 14.77 22.53 15.44
N ILE A 143 14.99 22.92 14.18
CA ILE A 143 15.87 24.04 13.79
C ILE A 143 15.03 25.26 13.33
N LYS A 144 13.70 25.13 13.27
CA LYS A 144 12.75 26.23 13.06
C LYS A 144 12.05 26.58 14.37
#